data_AF-A0AAE1E403-F1
#
_entry.id   AF-A0AAE1E403-F1
#
_cell.length_a   1.000
_cell.length_b   1.000
_cell.length_c   1.000
_cell.angle_alpha   90.00
_cell.angle_beta   90.00
_cell.angle_gamma   90.00
#
_symmetry.space_group_name_H-M   'P 1'
#
loop_
_entity.id
_entity.type
_entity.pdbx_description
1 polymer ?
#
loop_
_entity_poly.entity_id
_entity_poly.type
_entity_poly.pdbx_seq_one_letter_code
_entity_poly.pdbx_strand_id
1 'polypeptide(L)'
;MDKLRKLQAEKEQREAEAKLQAEKEEREAKERLKMEEMRTQLELAKIQAQASQQNEHNLTKARRFSPGNKVLVLLPTEAKKLLVQWKGPYDIIDSMGLND
;
A
#
# COMPACT_ATOMS: atom_id res chain seq x y z
N MET A 1 27.53 -19.46 -61.52
CA MET A 1 27.02 -18.20 -60.93
C MET A 1 25.77 -18.42 -60.06
N ASP A 2 24.84 -19.31 -60.42
CA ASP A 2 23.56 -19.46 -59.69
C ASP A 2 23.64 -20.11 -58.31
N LYS A 3 24.65 -20.95 -58.07
CA LYS A 3 24.82 -21.62 -56.76
C LYS A 3 25.20 -20.64 -55.64
N LEU A 4 25.97 -19.60 -55.98
CA LEU A 4 26.40 -18.56 -55.05
C LEU A 4 25.23 -17.68 -54.63
N ARG A 5 24.34 -17.32 -55.58
CA ARG A 5 23.12 -16.55 -55.31
C ARG A 5 22.12 -17.31 -54.44
N LYS A 6 21.98 -18.63 -54.65
CA LYS A 6 21.12 -19.48 -53.81
C LYS A 6 21.63 -19.56 -52.36
N LEU A 7 22.94 -19.69 -52.17
CA LEU A 7 23.56 -19.68 -50.84
C LEU A 7 23.39 -18.33 -50.14
N GLN A 8 23.48 -17.23 -50.88
CA GLN A 8 23.23 -15.89 -50.34
C GLN A 8 21.77 -15.71 -49.92
N ALA A 9 20.82 -16.14 -50.75
CA ALA A 9 19.39 -16.07 -50.42
C ALA A 9 19.03 -16.93 -49.19
N GLU A 10 19.60 -18.14 -49.06
CA GLU A 10 19.36 -19.01 -47.90
C GLU A 10 19.95 -18.41 -46.61
N LYS A 11 21.13 -17.78 -46.71
CA LYS A 11 21.75 -17.07 -45.58
C LYS A 11 20.91 -15.87 -45.15
N GLU A 12 20.44 -15.06 -46.09
CA GLU A 12 19.57 -13.91 -45.81
C GLU A 12 18.23 -14.35 -45.22
N GLN A 13 17.65 -15.46 -45.68
CA GLN A 13 16.44 -16.04 -45.10
C GLN A 13 16.64 -16.48 -43.65
N ARG A 14 17.75 -17.18 -43.35
CA ARG A 14 18.08 -17.57 -41.98
C ARG A 14 18.34 -16.37 -41.07
N GLU A 15 19.02 -15.34 -41.57
CA GLU A 15 19.25 -14.11 -40.82
C GLU A 15 17.94 -13.35 -40.56
N ALA A 16 17.02 -13.30 -41.54
CA ALA A 16 15.71 -12.70 -41.38
C ALA A 16 14.82 -13.46 -40.37
N GLU A 17 14.83 -14.80 -40.43
CA GLU A 17 14.12 -15.65 -39.48
C GLU A 17 14.67 -15.50 -38.06
N ALA A 18 15.99 -15.48 -37.90
CA ALA A 18 16.65 -15.26 -36.61
C ALA A 18 16.31 -13.88 -36.03
N LYS A 19 16.27 -12.83 -36.87
CA LYS A 19 15.89 -11.48 -36.45
C LYS A 19 14.43 -11.41 -36.00
N LEU A 20 13.53 -12.04 -36.75
CA LEU A 20 12.11 -12.11 -36.40
C LEU A 20 11.90 -12.88 -35.09
N GLN A 21 12.67 -13.94 -34.87
CA GLN A 21 12.61 -14.73 -33.64
C GLN A 21 13.09 -13.91 -32.43
N ALA A 22 14.22 -13.20 -32.56
CA ALA A 22 14.73 -12.33 -31.52
C ALA A 22 13.74 -11.19 -31.15
N GLU A 23 13.08 -10.60 -32.14
CA GLU A 23 12.06 -9.57 -31.90
C GLU A 23 10.83 -10.11 -31.14
N LYS A 24 10.38 -11.33 -31.47
CA LYS A 24 9.29 -12.00 -30.74
C LYS A 24 9.67 -12.28 -29.29
N GLU A 25 10.87 -12.79 -29.06
CA GLU A 25 11.37 -13.08 -27.71
C GLU A 25 11.50 -11.79 -26.88
N GLU A 26 11.99 -10.71 -27.48
CA GLU A 26 12.06 -9.39 -26.83
C GLU A 26 10.66 -8.89 -26.45
N ARG A 27 9.68 -9.05 -27.35
CA ARG A 27 8.30 -8.66 -27.09
C ARG A 27 7.68 -9.48 -25.96
N GLU A 28 7.86 -10.79 -25.96
CA GLU A 28 7.37 -11.66 -24.89
C GLU A 28 8.04 -11.34 -23.55
N ALA A 29 9.34 -11.05 -23.53
CA ALA A 29 10.05 -10.64 -22.33
C ALA A 29 9.49 -9.33 -21.76
N LYS A 30 9.21 -8.34 -22.63
CA LYS A 30 8.57 -7.07 -22.24
C LYS A 30 7.16 -7.28 -21.67
N GLU A 31 6.37 -8.16 -22.28
CA GLU A 31 5.03 -8.47 -21.78
C GLU A 31 5.08 -9.17 -20.41
N ARG A 32 6.03 -10.08 -20.20
CA ARG A 32 6.25 -10.72 -18.89
C ARG A 32 6.63 -9.72 -17.82
N LEU A 33 7.57 -8.81 -18.11
CA LEU A 33 7.99 -7.77 -17.18
C LEU A 33 6.80 -6.88 -16.79
N LYS A 34 6.00 -6.45 -17.76
CA LYS A 34 4.81 -5.64 -17.51
C LYS A 34 3.77 -6.36 -16.62
N MET A 35 3.59 -7.67 -16.82
CA MET A 35 2.70 -8.47 -15.99
C MET A 35 3.23 -8.62 -14.55
N GLU A 36 4.54 -8.73 -14.38
CA GLU A 36 5.18 -8.78 -13.06
C GLU A 36 5.04 -7.43 -12.34
N GLU A 37 5.30 -6.31 -13.02
CA GLU A 37 5.06 -4.96 -12.50
C GLU A 37 3.60 -4.76 -12.08
N MET A 38 2.64 -5.24 -12.88
CA MET A 38 1.23 -5.15 -12.54
C MET A 38 0.91 -5.98 -11.28
N ARG A 39 1.49 -7.16 -11.13
CA ARG A 39 1.31 -8.01 -9.94
C ARG A 39 1.86 -7.34 -8.69
N THR A 40 3.06 -6.77 -8.76
CA THR A 40 3.68 -6.09 -7.62
C THR A 40 2.89 -4.84 -7.21
N GLN A 41 2.40 -4.05 -8.19
CA GLN A 41 1.52 -2.91 -7.92
C GLN A 41 0.21 -3.33 -7.25
N LEU A 42 -0.42 -4.41 -7.72
CA LEU A 42 -1.64 -4.94 -7.13
C LEU A 42 -1.40 -5.42 -5.69
N GLU A 43 -0.27 -6.07 -5.42
CA GLU A 43 0.08 -6.53 -4.08
C GLU A 43 0.35 -5.35 -3.13
N LEU A 44 1.08 -4.33 -3.60
CA LEU A 44 1.29 -3.11 -2.83
C LEU A 44 -0.03 -2.41 -2.50
N ALA A 45 -0.94 -2.29 -3.47
CA ALA A 45 -2.26 -1.70 -3.27
C ALA A 45 -3.09 -2.47 -2.24
N LYS A 46 -3.03 -3.82 -2.25
CA LYS A 46 -3.69 -4.66 -1.24
C LYS A 46 -3.13 -4.42 0.16
N ILE A 47 -1.81 -4.38 0.31
CA ILE A 47 -1.16 -4.12 1.60
C ILE A 47 -1.56 -2.75 2.13
N GLN A 48 -1.54 -1.73 1.29
CA GLN A 48 -1.95 -0.37 1.67
C GLN A 48 -3.42 -0.31 2.10
N ALA A 49 -4.32 -0.94 1.35
CA ALA A 49 -5.74 -1.00 1.70
C ALA A 49 -5.96 -1.69 3.06
N GLN A 50 -5.27 -2.80 3.32
CA GLN A 50 -5.33 -3.50 4.61
C GLN A 50 -4.79 -2.64 5.76
N ALA A 51 -3.66 -1.96 5.56
CA ALA A 51 -3.08 -1.07 6.58
C ALA A 51 -4.02 0.09 6.92
N SER A 52 -4.65 0.72 5.91
CA SER A 52 -5.65 1.76 6.13
C SER A 52 -6.86 1.25 6.91
N GLN A 53 -7.39 0.08 6.57
CA GLN A 53 -8.50 -0.54 7.30
C GLN A 53 -8.14 -0.86 8.76
N GLN A 54 -6.92 -1.32 9.03
CA GLN A 54 -6.47 -1.57 10.40
C GLN A 54 -6.32 -0.28 11.22
N ASN A 55 -5.82 0.79 10.61
CA ASN A 55 -5.74 2.09 11.26
C ASN A 55 -7.14 2.65 11.58
N GLU A 56 -8.09 2.56 10.65
CA GLU A 56 -9.48 2.96 10.90
C GLU A 56 -10.14 2.11 11.99
N HIS A 57 -9.89 0.80 12.00
CA HIS A 57 -10.38 -0.08 13.05
C HIS A 57 -9.80 0.25 14.43
N ASN A 58 -8.54 0.71 14.50
CA ASN A 58 -7.94 1.14 15.77
C ASN A 58 -8.44 2.51 16.23
N LEU A 59 -8.84 3.40 15.30
CA LEU A 59 -9.42 4.70 15.60
C LEU A 59 -10.90 4.62 16.03
N THR A 60 -11.61 3.57 15.61
CA THR A 60 -13.03 3.33 15.94
C THR A 60 -13.23 2.46 17.18
N LYS A 61 -12.16 1.98 17.82
CA LYS A 61 -12.27 1.29 19.12
C LYS A 61 -12.80 2.27 20.18
N ALA A 62 -14.00 1.98 20.67
CA ALA A 62 -14.62 2.64 21.81
C ALA A 62 -13.63 2.65 22.99
N ARG A 63 -13.30 3.84 23.49
CA ARG A 63 -12.25 4.01 24.51
C ARG A 63 -12.86 3.78 25.88
N ARG A 64 -12.73 2.56 26.39
CA ARG A 64 -13.15 2.25 27.76
C ARG A 64 -12.14 2.72 28.78
N PHE A 65 -12.66 3.41 29.79
CA PHE A 65 -11.91 3.79 30.98
C PHE A 65 -11.92 2.65 32.01
N SER A 66 -10.79 2.44 32.68
CA SER A 66 -10.65 1.44 33.74
C SER A 66 -9.97 2.08 34.95
N PRO A 67 -10.29 1.64 36.18
CA PRO A 67 -9.58 2.09 37.37
C PRO A 67 -8.06 1.93 37.22
N GLY A 68 -7.31 2.97 37.58
CA GLY A 68 -5.85 3.06 37.38
C GLY A 68 -5.41 3.66 36.04
N ASN A 69 -6.31 3.89 35.07
CA ASN A 69 -5.97 4.64 33.86
C ASN A 69 -5.70 6.10 34.21
N LYS A 70 -4.66 6.68 33.59
CA LYS A 70 -4.36 8.12 33.66
C LYS A 70 -5.08 8.88 32.54
N VAL A 71 -5.85 9.89 32.92
CA VAL A 71 -6.67 10.68 31.98
C VAL A 71 -6.50 12.18 32.18
N LEU A 72 -6.76 12.94 31.12
CA LEU A 72 -6.86 14.40 31.17
C LEU A 72 -8.33 14.81 31.16
N VAL A 73 -8.67 15.85 31.93
CA VAL A 73 -10.02 16.41 31.97
C VAL A 73 -9.99 17.78 31.33
N LEU A 74 -10.91 18.02 30.39
CA LEU A 74 -11.08 19.32 29.75
C LEU A 74 -11.98 20.19 30.62
N LEU A 75 -11.42 21.25 31.20
CA LEU A 75 -12.14 22.17 32.08
C LEU A 75 -12.17 23.57 31.48
N PRO A 76 -13.30 24.31 31.59
CA PRO A 76 -13.31 25.73 31.26
C PRO A 76 -12.33 26.47 32.18
N THR A 77 -11.64 27.46 31.64
CA THR A 77 -10.80 28.33 32.46
C THR A 77 -11.70 29.27 33.27
N GLU A 78 -11.39 29.44 34.55
CA GLU A 78 -12.20 30.27 35.46
C GLU A 78 -12.28 31.73 34.97
N ALA A 79 -11.21 32.22 34.32
CA ALA A 79 -11.13 33.59 33.82
C ALA A 79 -11.91 33.82 32.51
N LYS A 80 -12.05 32.82 31.64
CA LYS A 80 -12.73 32.94 30.34
C LYS A 80 -13.44 31.63 29.99
N LYS A 81 -14.77 31.63 30.12
CA LYS A 81 -15.65 30.48 29.81
C LYS A 81 -15.55 29.97 28.36
N LEU A 82 -14.93 30.74 27.45
CA LEU A 82 -14.67 30.35 26.06
C LEU A 82 -13.34 29.62 25.85
N LEU A 83 -12.44 29.67 26.83
CA LEU A 83 -11.16 28.97 26.78
C LEU A 83 -11.26 27.73 27.68
N VAL A 84 -11.07 26.58 27.06
CA VAL A 84 -10.99 25.27 27.74
C VAL A 84 -9.52 24.84 27.84
N GLN A 85 -9.17 24.20 28.95
CA GLN A 85 -7.81 23.72 29.22
C GLN A 85 -7.83 22.26 29.70
N TRP A 86 -6.90 21.46 29.18
CA TRP A 86 -6.63 20.12 29.68
C TRP A 86 -5.88 20.18 31.02
N LYS A 87 -6.43 19.54 32.06
CA LYS A 87 -5.77 19.36 33.36
C LYS A 87 -5.57 17.88 33.66
N GLY A 88 -4.51 17.56 34.40
CA GLY A 88 -4.14 16.19 34.77
C GLY A 88 -2.69 15.87 34.42
N PRO A 89 -2.26 14.60 34.54
CA PRO A 89 -3.07 13.39 34.54
C PRO A 89 -3.70 13.03 35.89
N TYR A 90 -4.96 12.56 35.86
CA TYR A 90 -5.68 12.03 37.02
C TYR A 90 -5.88 10.53 36.88
N ASP A 91 -5.85 9.82 38.01
CA ASP A 91 -6.14 8.40 38.07
C ASP A 91 -7.64 8.16 38.22
N ILE A 92 -8.17 7.22 37.44
CA ILE A 92 -9.56 6.78 37.59
C ILE A 92 -9.66 5.86 38.80
N ILE A 93 -10.54 6.19 39.74
CA ILE A 93 -10.77 5.40 40.96
C ILE A 93 -11.88 4.36 40.77
N ASP A 94 -12.92 4.73 40.03
CA ASP A 94 -14.08 3.88 39.72
C ASP A 94 -14.80 4.44 38.50
N SER A 95 -15.68 3.65 37.90
CA SER A 95 -16.52 4.09 36.78
C SER A 95 -17.99 3.77 37.02
N MET A 96 -18.82 4.80 36.92
CA MET A 96 -20.25 4.71 37.18
C MET A 96 -21.03 4.85 35.86
N GLY A 97 -21.92 3.89 35.56
CA GLY A 97 -22.73 3.89 34.34
C GLY A 97 -22.08 3.18 33.15
N LEU A 98 -22.60 3.43 31.94
CA LEU A 98 -22.04 2.87 30.70
C LEU A 98 -20.77 3.62 30.32
N ASN A 99 -19.63 2.92 30.36
CA ASN A 99 -18.37 3.37 29.77
C ASN A 99 -18.27 2.86 28.34
N ASP A 100 -18.83 3.61 27.39
CA ASP A 100 -18.67 3.34 25.96
C ASP A 100 -17.60 4.27 25.36
#